data_AF-A0A382V8W1-F1
#
_entry.id   AF-A0A382V8W1-F1
#
_cell.length_a   1.000
_cell.length_b   1.000
_cell.length_c   1.000
_cell.angle_alpha   90.00
_cell.angle_beta   90.00
_cell.angle_gamma   90.00
#
_symmetry.space_group_name_H-M   'P 1'
#
loop_
_entity.id
_entity.type
_entity.pdbx_description
1 polymer ?
#
loop_
_entity_poly.entity_id
_entity_poly.type
_entity_poly.pdbx_seq_one_letter_code
_entity_poly.pdbx_strand_id
1 'polypeptide(L)' 'MSYRLYNRPGSGGFVVEAALKLAEAPFELVELESKPGTPLAESFRETNPWKQLPVLVLPDGSIMTETAA' A
#
# COMPACT_ATOMS: atom_id res chain seq x y z
N MET A 1 -4.75 -11.04 11.71
CA MET A 1 -3.58 -10.43 11.05
C MET A 1 -3.92 -8.96 10.84
N SER A 2 -2.99 -8.02 11.03
CA SER A 2 -3.24 -6.58 10.87
C SER A 2 -3.23 -6.18 9.39
N TYR A 3 -3.71 -4.98 9.08
CA TYR A 3 -3.54 -4.39 7.76
C TYR A 3 -2.05 -4.22 7.42
N ARG A 4 -1.69 -4.27 6.13
CA ARG A 4 -0.36 -3.86 5.65
C ARG A 4 -0.50 -2.90 4.48
N LEU A 5 0.07 -1.70 4.61
CA LEU A 5 0.05 -0.66 3.60
C LEU A 5 1.43 -0.55 2.95
N TYR A 6 1.53 -0.87 1.67
CA TYR A 6 2.69 -0.54 0.85
C TYR A 6 2.49 0.87 0.26
N ASN A 7 3.44 1.76 0.52
CA ASN A 7 3.37 3.15 0.08
C ASN A 7 4.75 3.69 -0.30
N ARG A 8 4.80 4.87 -0.90
CA ARG A 8 6.01 5.69 -1.01
C ARG A 8 5.68 7.17 -0.79
N PRO A 9 6.67 8.01 -0.47
CA PRO A 9 6.45 9.45 -0.41
C PRO A 9 5.87 9.98 -1.74
N GLY A 10 4.75 10.70 -1.65
CA GLY A 10 4.08 11.31 -2.80
C GLY A 10 3.16 10.39 -3.61
N SER A 11 2.87 9.15 -3.19
CA SER A 11 1.72 8.38 -3.71
C SER A 11 0.45 8.60 -2.88
N GLY A 12 -0.71 8.18 -3.42
CA GLY A 12 -2.02 8.30 -2.77
C GLY A 12 -2.17 7.55 -1.45
N GLY A 13 -1.20 6.71 -1.06
CA GLY A 13 -1.25 5.96 0.19
C GLY A 13 -1.26 6.81 1.46
N PHE A 14 -0.90 8.10 1.37
CA PHE A 14 -1.09 9.05 2.47
C PHE A 14 -2.55 9.06 2.99
N VAL A 15 -3.53 9.01 2.09
CA VAL A 15 -4.96 9.02 2.47
C VAL A 15 -5.33 7.73 3.20
N VAL A 16 -4.82 6.59 2.75
CA VAL A 16 -5.06 5.28 3.38
C VAL A 16 -4.40 5.20 4.76
N GLU A 17 -3.17 5.67 4.88
CA GLU A 17 -2.45 5.74 6.16
C GLU A 17 -3.19 6.62 7.17
N ALA A 18 -3.64 7.80 6.74
CA ALA A 18 -4.41 8.71 7.57
C ALA A 18 -5.73 8.07 8.02
N ALA A 19 -6.46 7.41 7.12
CA ALA A 19 -7.71 6.72 7.46
C ALA A 19 -7.50 5.59 8.49
N LEU A 20 -6.45 4.77 8.33
CA LEU A 20 -6.12 3.70 9.28
C LEU A 20 -5.75 4.27 10.66
N LYS A 21 -4.95 5.35 10.70
CA LYS A 21 -4.60 6.04 11.94
C LYS A 21 -5.83 6.65 12.63
N LEU A 22 -6.71 7.31 11.88
CA LEU A 22 -7.94 7.90 12.40
C LEU A 22 -8.91 6.84 12.94
N ALA A 23 -8.93 5.66 12.32
CA ALA A 23 -9.73 4.53 12.77
C ALA A 23 -9.09 3.76 13.94
N GLU A 24 -7.92 4.17 14.43
CA GLU A 24 -7.11 3.45 15.43
C GLU A 24 -6.87 1.97 15.05
N ALA A 25 -6.86 1.68 13.75
CA ALA A 25 -6.70 0.33 13.23
C ALA A 25 -5.22 -0.05 13.24
N PRO A 26 -4.81 -1.19 13.82
CA PRO A 26 -3.43 -1.64 13.76
C PRO A 26 -3.01 -1.98 12.32
N PHE A 27 -1.88 -1.42 11.87
CA PHE A 27 -1.34 -1.70 10.55
C PHE A 27 0.19 -1.64 10.53
N GLU A 28 0.77 -2.36 9.56
CA GLU A 28 2.17 -2.26 9.18
C GLU A 28 2.31 -1.31 7.99
N LEU A 29 3.14 -0.27 8.11
CA LEU A 29 3.51 0.60 6.99
C LEU A 29 4.81 0.10 6.36
N VAL A 30 4.75 -0.33 5.12
CA VAL A 30 5.92 -0.65 4.30
C VAL A 30 6.14 0.51 3.34
N GLU A 31 6.95 1.47 3.79
CA GLU A 31 7.30 2.64 2.97
C GLU A 31 8.53 2.35 2.11
N LEU A 32 8.38 2.50 0.79
CA LEU A 32 9.48 2.37 -0.15
C LEU A 32 10.13 3.73 -0.34
N GLU A 33 11.42 3.82 -0.03
CA GLU A 33 12.23 5.01 -0.30
C GLU A 33 12.49 5.14 -1.81
N SER A 34 11.52 5.71 -2.53
CA SER A 34 11.59 5.95 -3.97
C SER A 34 10.71 7.13 -4.38
N LYS A 35 10.99 7.72 -5.55
CA LYS A 35 10.17 8.81 -6.08
C LYS A 35 8.95 8.26 -6.82
N PRO A 36 7.84 9.03 -6.90
CA PRO A 36 6.79 8.78 -7.87
C PRO A 36 7.35 8.55 -9.28
N GLY A 37 6.87 7.50 -9.96
CA GLY A 37 7.36 7.07 -11.26
C GLY A 37 8.58 6.14 -11.25
N THR A 38 9.27 5.95 -10.10
CA THR A 38 10.29 4.89 -9.98
C THR A 38 9.62 3.52 -10.15
N PRO A 39 10.11 2.66 -11.08
CA PRO A 39 9.60 1.31 -11.24
C PRO A 39 9.84 0.47 -9.99
N LEU A 40 8.85 -0.35 -9.61
CA LEU A 40 9.02 -1.32 -8.54
C LEU A 40 9.78 -2.55 -9.04
N ALA A 41 10.41 -3.26 -8.09
CA ALA A 41 11.06 -4.54 -8.35
C ALA A 41 10.08 -5.55 -8.96
N GLU A 42 10.59 -6.49 -9.77
CA GLU A 42 9.74 -7.47 -10.44
C GLU A 42 9.05 -8.42 -9.45
N SER A 43 9.68 -8.70 -8.30
CA SER A 43 9.07 -9.44 -7.20
C SER A 43 7.79 -8.79 -6.65
N PHE A 44 7.61 -7.48 -6.82
CA PHE A 44 6.39 -6.80 -6.36
C PHE A 44 5.12 -7.27 -7.11
N ARG A 45 5.27 -7.96 -8.26
CA ARG A 45 4.14 -8.60 -8.96
C ARG A 45 3.41 -9.64 -8.12
N GLU A 46 4.09 -10.24 -7.14
CA GLU A 46 3.50 -11.18 -6.18
C GLU A 46 2.47 -10.49 -5.27
N THR A 47 2.62 -9.17 -5.04
CA THR A 47 1.67 -8.35 -4.28
C THR A 47 0.67 -7.65 -5.20
N ASN A 48 1.14 -6.96 -6.24
CA ASN A 48 0.28 -6.28 -7.20
C ASN A 48 0.85 -6.49 -8.62
N PRO A 49 0.14 -7.25 -9.49
CA PRO A 49 0.58 -7.49 -10.87
C PRO A 49 0.82 -6.21 -11.69
N TRP A 50 0.22 -5.08 -11.32
CA TRP A 50 0.45 -3.79 -11.98
C TRP A 50 1.67 -3.02 -11.47
N LYS A 51 2.30 -3.47 -10.38
CA LYS A 51 3.47 -2.80 -9.78
C LYS A 51 3.21 -1.32 -9.49
N GLN A 52 2.02 -1.03 -8.97
CA GLN A 52 1.58 0.30 -8.58
C GLN A 52 1.41 0.39 -7.07
N LEU A 53 1.66 1.59 -6.55
CA LEU A 53 1.41 1.98 -5.16
C LEU A 53 0.35 3.09 -5.15
N PRO A 54 -0.46 3.19 -4.09
CA PRO A 54 -0.45 2.36 -2.88
C PRO A 54 -1.09 0.98 -3.06
N VAL A 55 -0.78 0.05 -2.14
CA VAL A 55 -1.46 -1.26 -2.01
C VAL A 55 -1.77 -1.50 -0.54
N LEU A 56 -3.03 -1.81 -0.23
CA LEU A 56 -3.46 -2.23 1.10
C LEU A 56 -3.78 -3.73 1.09
N VAL A 57 -3.09 -4.49 1.92
CA VAL A 57 -3.43 -5.89 2.21
C VAL A 57 -4.32 -5.91 3.44
N LEU A 58 -5.49 -6.51 3.30
CA LEU A 58 -6.50 -6.65 4.36
C LEU A 58 -6.14 -7.79 5.33
N PRO A 59 -6.73 -7.81 6.53
CA PRO A 59 -6.53 -8.87 7.53
C PRO A 59 -6.76 -10.30 7.04
N ASP A 60 -7.61 -10.47 6.02
CA ASP A 60 -7.93 -11.75 5.39
C ASP A 60 -7.01 -12.11 4.22
N GLY A 61 -6.01 -11.27 3.93
CA GLY A 61 -5.06 -11.42 2.83
C GLY A 61 -5.56 -10.91 1.48
N SER A 62 -6.80 -10.41 1.38
CA SER A 62 -7.27 -9.76 0.17
C SER A 62 -6.55 -8.42 -0.08
N ILE A 63 -6.47 -8.02 -1.35
CA ILE A 63 -5.65 -6.88 -1.79
C ILE A 63 -6.55 -5.79 -2.36
N MET A 64 -6.38 -4.58 -1.84
CA MET A 64 -7.00 -3.36 -2.34
C MET A 64 -5.94 -2.48 -3.01
N THR A 65 -6.24 -2.00 -4.22
CA THR A 65 -5.38 -1.10 -5.01
C THR A 65 -6.18 0.13 -5.46
N GLU A 66 -5.48 1.17 -5.94
CA GLU A 66 -6.08 2.46 -6.32
C GLU A 66 -7.14 2.42 -7.43
N THR A 67 -7.28 1.33 -8.19
CA THR A 67 -8.35 1.21 -9.20
C THR A 67 -9.64 0.60 -8.65
N ALA A 68 -9.60 0.08 -7.42
CA ALA A 68 -10.71 -0.65 -6.80
C ALA A 68 -11.31 0.08 -5.58
N ALA A 69 -10.72 1.21 -5.18
CA ALA A 69 -11.22 2.11 -4.14
C ALA A 69 -12.13 3.20 -4.72
#